data_AF-B4MI95-F1
#
_entry.id   AF-B4MI95-F1
#
_cell.length_a   1.000
_cell.length_b   1.000
_cell.length_c   1.000
_cell.angle_alpha   90.00
_cell.angle_beta   90.00
_cell.angle_gamma   90.00
#
_symmetry.space_group_name_H-M   'P 1'
#
loop_
_entity.id
_entity.type
_entity.pdbx_description
1 polymer ?
#
loop_
_entity_poly.entity_id
_entity_poly.type
_entity_poly.pdbx_seq_one_letter_code
_entity_poly.pdbx_strand_id
1 'polypeptide(L)'
;TPQSSLHCPRKNGYFGHEKPGICDKFYFCVDGKFNMITCPAGLVFNPKTGICTWPDEVGVTGCKSEDIFEFECPKVNESIAVTHPRYADPDDCQFFYVCVNGDLPRRNGCKLGQVFDEEKKLCDWARKVPDCADWYKDRLTDAELDELENPKPKTTTTKKPPRVRGPSRRKPKPKVVEEVEDTEE
;
A
#
# COMPACT_ATOMS: atom_id res chain seq x y z
N THR A 1 11.04 -3.55 -36.73
CA THR A 1 10.62 -2.20 -36.30
C THR A 1 9.67 -2.31 -35.14
N PRO A 2 9.77 -1.46 -34.10
CA PRO A 2 8.76 -1.42 -33.05
C PRO A 2 7.40 -1.10 -33.66
N GLN A 3 6.41 -1.96 -33.43
CA GLN A 3 5.05 -1.75 -33.89
C GLN A 3 4.27 -1.10 -32.74
N SER A 4 3.98 0.20 -32.90
CA SER A 4 3.15 0.95 -31.97
C SER A 4 1.66 0.84 -32.33
N SER A 5 0.82 1.01 -31.34
CA SER A 5 -0.65 1.05 -31.44
C SER A 5 -1.18 1.99 -30.37
N LEU A 6 -2.50 2.23 -30.34
CA LEU A 6 -3.13 3.10 -29.35
C LEU A 6 -2.74 2.69 -27.92
N HIS A 7 -2.19 3.63 -27.14
CA HIS A 7 -1.69 3.42 -25.75
C HIS A 7 -0.56 2.40 -25.57
N CYS A 8 -0.09 1.80 -26.65
CA CYS A 8 0.96 0.80 -26.66
C CYS A 8 2.13 1.29 -27.53
N PRO A 9 3.11 2.01 -26.93
CA PRO A 9 4.37 2.35 -27.60
C PRO A 9 5.08 1.13 -28.22
N ARG A 10 4.87 -0.06 -27.66
CA ARG A 10 5.34 -1.36 -28.19
C ARG A 10 4.23 -2.40 -28.03
N LYS A 11 4.30 -3.49 -28.80
CA LYS A 11 3.32 -4.60 -28.75
C LYS A 11 3.05 -5.13 -27.34
N ASN A 12 4.11 -5.28 -26.55
CA ASN A 12 4.06 -5.91 -25.24
C ASN A 12 4.74 -5.00 -24.21
N GLY A 13 4.15 -4.90 -23.02
CA GLY A 13 4.75 -4.20 -21.89
C GLY A 13 3.74 -3.40 -21.07
N TYR A 14 4.29 -2.64 -20.13
CA TYR A 14 3.55 -1.73 -19.27
C TYR A 14 3.96 -0.30 -19.61
N PHE A 15 2.97 0.57 -19.82
CA PHE A 15 3.20 1.94 -20.26
C PHE A 15 2.37 2.91 -19.42
N GLY A 16 2.96 4.03 -19.02
CA GLY A 16 2.25 5.05 -18.25
C GLY A 16 1.14 5.70 -19.08
N HIS A 17 0.22 6.35 -18.38
CA HIS A 17 -0.81 7.15 -19.02
C HIS A 17 -0.18 8.32 -19.82
N GLU A 18 -0.76 8.66 -20.98
CA GLU A 18 -0.22 9.68 -21.89
C GLU A 18 -0.42 11.11 -21.37
N LYS A 19 -1.52 11.36 -20.64
CA LYS A 19 -1.83 12.66 -20.07
C LYS A 19 -1.04 12.92 -18.78
N PRO A 20 -0.36 14.07 -18.65
CA PRO A 20 0.21 14.52 -17.38
C PRO A 20 -0.84 14.58 -16.27
N GLY A 21 -0.43 14.27 -15.03
CA GLY A 21 -1.31 14.25 -13.86
C GLY A 21 -2.13 12.98 -13.66
N ILE A 22 -2.22 12.09 -14.67
CA ILE A 22 -2.81 10.76 -14.49
C ILE A 22 -1.70 9.78 -14.17
N CYS A 23 -1.38 9.68 -12.89
CA CYS A 23 -0.21 8.94 -12.40
C CYS A 23 -0.57 7.54 -11.88
N ASP A 24 -1.82 7.35 -11.48
CA ASP A 24 -2.37 6.10 -10.94
C ASP A 24 -2.81 5.12 -12.03
N LYS A 25 -2.78 5.49 -13.31
CA LYS A 25 -3.23 4.61 -14.41
C LYS A 25 -2.09 4.25 -15.35
N PHE A 26 -2.14 3.04 -15.86
CA PHE A 26 -1.20 2.53 -16.85
C PHE A 26 -1.86 1.53 -17.79
N TYR A 27 -1.18 1.25 -18.89
CA TYR A 27 -1.62 0.35 -19.93
C TYR A 27 -0.78 -0.92 -19.91
N PHE A 28 -1.45 -2.07 -19.79
CA PHE A 28 -0.87 -3.37 -20.03
C PHE A 28 -1.16 -3.81 -21.46
N CYS A 29 -0.13 -3.92 -22.28
CA CYS A 29 -0.22 -4.24 -23.69
C CYS A 29 0.18 -5.69 -23.97
N VAL A 30 -0.64 -6.37 -24.77
CA VAL A 30 -0.35 -7.68 -25.36
C VAL A 30 -0.71 -7.65 -26.84
N ASP A 31 0.26 -7.90 -27.71
CA ASP A 31 0.13 -7.84 -29.17
C ASP A 31 -0.52 -6.54 -29.70
N GLY A 32 -0.23 -5.41 -29.04
CA GLY A 32 -0.76 -4.09 -29.40
C GLY A 32 -2.19 -3.83 -28.95
N LYS A 33 -2.77 -4.71 -28.11
CA LYS A 33 -4.05 -4.48 -27.43
C LYS A 33 -3.78 -4.10 -25.98
N PHE A 34 -4.31 -2.96 -25.54
CA PHE A 34 -4.14 -2.47 -24.18
C PHE A 34 -5.30 -2.87 -23.25
N ASN A 35 -4.98 -3.05 -21.97
CA ASN A 35 -5.92 -2.94 -20.86
C ASN A 35 -5.46 -1.80 -19.97
N MET A 36 -6.36 -0.89 -19.61
CA MET A 36 -6.06 0.17 -18.65
C MET A 36 -6.24 -0.37 -17.23
N ILE A 37 -5.21 -0.22 -16.40
CA ILE A 37 -5.18 -0.67 -15.02
C ILE A 37 -4.95 0.54 -14.12
N THR A 38 -5.69 0.59 -13.02
CA THR A 38 -5.51 1.58 -11.95
C THR A 38 -4.69 0.96 -10.83
N CYS A 39 -3.66 1.68 -10.39
CA CYS A 39 -2.86 1.35 -9.24
C CYS A 39 -3.72 1.37 -7.95
N PRO A 40 -3.32 0.61 -6.92
CA PRO A 40 -3.94 0.75 -5.61
C PRO A 40 -3.91 2.20 -5.13
N ALA A 41 -4.89 2.59 -4.32
CA ALA A 41 -5.03 3.96 -3.82
C ALA A 41 -3.71 4.47 -3.19
N GLY A 42 -3.29 5.66 -3.61
CA GLY A 42 -2.06 6.30 -3.15
C GLY A 42 -0.76 5.83 -3.80
N LEU A 43 -0.82 4.91 -4.79
CA LEU A 43 0.33 4.50 -5.59
C LEU A 43 0.24 5.02 -7.02
N VAL A 44 1.41 5.22 -7.62
CA VAL A 44 1.56 5.65 -9.01
C VAL A 44 2.36 4.65 -9.82
N PHE A 45 2.10 4.60 -11.11
CA PHE A 45 2.82 3.72 -12.01
C PHE A 45 4.25 4.23 -12.25
N ASN A 46 5.23 3.38 -12.00
CA ASN A 46 6.63 3.65 -12.33
C ASN A 46 6.99 3.01 -13.69
N PRO A 47 7.17 3.80 -14.76
CA PRO A 47 7.48 3.27 -16.10
C PRO A 47 8.87 2.63 -16.20
N LYS A 48 9.78 2.88 -15.26
CA LYS A 48 11.12 2.27 -15.24
C LYS A 48 11.08 0.84 -14.73
N THR A 49 10.28 0.58 -13.70
CA THR A 49 10.17 -0.74 -13.05
C THR A 49 8.94 -1.53 -13.51
N GLY A 50 7.95 -0.87 -14.10
CA GLY A 50 6.71 -1.49 -14.56
C GLY A 50 5.74 -1.86 -13.43
N ILE A 51 5.89 -1.27 -12.24
CA ILE A 51 5.05 -1.55 -11.06
C ILE A 51 4.47 -0.26 -10.48
N CYS A 52 3.38 -0.39 -9.73
CA CYS A 52 2.84 0.70 -8.91
C CYS A 52 3.71 0.86 -7.66
N THR A 53 4.23 2.06 -7.42
CA THR A 53 5.03 2.40 -6.24
C THR A 53 4.66 3.78 -5.70
N TRP A 54 5.31 4.20 -4.61
CA TRP A 54 5.05 5.50 -4.00
C TRP A 54 5.47 6.66 -4.91
N PRO A 55 4.72 7.78 -4.91
CA PRO A 55 5.00 8.92 -5.78
C PRO A 55 6.43 9.49 -5.62
N ASP A 56 6.96 9.47 -4.40
CA ASP A 56 8.31 9.94 -4.06
C ASP A 56 9.44 9.12 -4.71
N GLU A 57 9.18 7.89 -5.13
CA GLU A 57 10.20 7.00 -5.72
C GLU A 57 10.28 7.09 -7.26
N VAL A 58 9.25 7.64 -7.91
CA VAL A 58 9.12 7.57 -9.38
C VAL A 58 9.86 8.72 -10.07
N GLY A 59 9.84 9.92 -9.49
CA GLY A 59 10.45 11.12 -10.06
C GLY A 59 9.85 11.54 -11.40
N VAL A 60 8.56 11.24 -11.63
CA VAL A 60 7.81 11.70 -12.80
C VAL A 60 7.19 13.07 -12.49
N THR A 61 7.41 14.02 -13.39
CA THR A 61 6.87 15.39 -13.26
C THR A 61 5.34 15.37 -13.20
N GLY A 62 4.77 16.03 -12.18
CA GLY A 62 3.31 16.09 -11.97
C GLY A 62 2.73 14.86 -11.27
N CYS A 63 3.57 14.01 -10.68
CA CYS A 63 3.18 12.86 -9.88
C CYS A 63 3.84 12.91 -8.50
N LYS A 64 3.97 14.09 -7.88
CA LYS A 64 4.49 14.19 -6.51
C LYS A 64 3.39 13.85 -5.50
N SER A 65 3.79 13.43 -4.31
CA SER A 65 2.85 13.06 -3.26
C SER A 65 1.91 14.22 -2.89
N GLU A 66 2.44 15.44 -2.82
CA GLU A 66 1.66 16.65 -2.49
C GLU A 66 0.63 16.98 -3.59
N ASP A 67 1.01 16.77 -4.85
CA ASP A 67 0.12 17.02 -6.00
C ASP A 67 -1.03 16.00 -6.09
N ILE A 68 -0.80 14.76 -5.63
CA ILE A 68 -1.78 13.67 -5.72
C ILE A 68 -2.77 13.71 -4.55
N PHE A 69 -2.28 14.05 -3.36
CA PHE A 69 -3.08 14.04 -2.14
C PHE A 69 -3.65 15.43 -1.79
N GLU A 70 -3.19 16.48 -2.46
CA GLU A 70 -3.58 17.88 -2.17
C GLU A 70 -3.40 18.22 -0.69
N PHE A 71 -2.40 17.61 -0.04
CA PHE A 71 -2.11 17.73 1.38
C PHE A 71 -0.63 18.07 1.59
N GLU A 72 -0.36 19.03 2.47
CA GLU A 72 1.00 19.41 2.87
C GLU A 72 1.29 18.99 4.31
N CYS A 73 2.42 18.31 4.51
CA CYS A 73 2.87 17.91 5.83
C CYS A 73 3.21 19.13 6.72
N PRO A 74 2.66 19.19 7.95
CA PRO A 74 3.03 20.23 8.91
C PRO A 74 4.54 20.23 9.18
N LYS A 75 5.14 21.42 9.20
CA LYS A 75 6.58 21.57 9.47
C LYS A 75 6.88 21.26 10.94
N VAL A 76 7.73 20.28 11.14
CA VAL A 76 8.19 19.82 12.45
C VAL A 76 9.72 19.86 12.53
N ASN A 77 10.26 19.73 13.74
CA ASN A 77 11.71 19.59 13.91
C ASN A 77 12.21 18.22 13.42
N GLU A 78 13.52 18.08 13.24
CA GLU A 78 14.14 16.85 12.73
C GLU A 78 13.84 15.63 13.60
N SER A 79 13.81 15.78 14.93
CA SER A 79 13.56 14.66 15.84
C SER A 79 12.15 14.09 15.70
N ILE A 80 11.15 14.94 15.44
CA ILE A 80 9.78 14.50 15.15
C ILE A 80 9.69 13.99 13.72
N ALA A 81 10.32 14.64 12.75
CA ALA A 81 10.30 14.25 11.34
C ALA A 81 10.73 12.78 11.13
N VAL A 82 11.78 12.35 11.84
CA VAL A 82 12.29 10.96 11.80
C VAL A 82 11.28 9.95 12.33
N THR A 83 10.32 10.35 13.18
CA THR A 83 9.25 9.46 13.66
C THR A 83 8.11 9.26 12.67
N HIS A 84 8.15 9.95 11.52
CA HIS A 84 7.10 9.95 10.51
C HIS A 84 5.73 10.32 11.09
N PRO A 85 5.53 11.58 11.50
CA PRO A 85 4.35 12.00 12.23
C PRO A 85 3.08 11.77 11.41
N ARG A 86 1.97 11.58 12.12
CA ARG A 86 0.66 11.28 11.53
C ARG A 86 -0.31 12.42 11.75
N TYR A 87 -1.16 12.66 10.76
CA TYR A 87 -2.14 13.74 10.77
C TYR A 87 -3.46 13.25 10.19
N ALA A 88 -4.57 13.63 10.81
CA ALA A 88 -5.90 13.35 10.29
C ALA A 88 -6.07 13.88 8.85
N ASP A 89 -6.81 13.13 8.05
CA ASP A 89 -7.31 13.64 6.78
C ASP A 89 -8.45 14.63 7.06
N PRO A 90 -8.42 15.86 6.50
CA PRO A 90 -9.41 16.89 6.80
C PRO A 90 -10.81 16.58 6.25
N ASP A 91 -10.90 15.74 5.22
CA ASP A 91 -12.14 15.45 4.49
C ASP A 91 -12.69 14.05 4.80
N ASP A 92 -11.84 13.16 5.33
CA ASP A 92 -12.19 11.76 5.56
C ASP A 92 -11.68 11.22 6.89
N CYS A 93 -12.57 11.16 7.89
CA CYS A 93 -12.24 10.62 9.21
C CYS A 93 -11.67 9.20 9.20
N GLN A 94 -11.91 8.38 8.17
CA GLN A 94 -11.33 7.03 8.09
C GLN A 94 -9.84 7.07 7.72
N PHE A 95 -9.36 8.13 7.09
CA PHE A 95 -8.00 8.23 6.58
C PHE A 95 -7.14 9.22 7.37
N PHE A 96 -5.84 9.09 7.19
CA PHE A 96 -4.82 9.93 7.79
C PHE A 96 -3.59 9.93 6.90
N TYR A 97 -2.76 10.96 7.04
CA TYR A 97 -1.49 11.08 6.37
C TYR A 97 -0.35 10.67 7.30
N VAL A 98 0.57 9.86 6.77
CA VAL A 98 1.89 9.62 7.36
C VAL A 98 2.89 10.49 6.60
N CYS A 99 3.52 11.42 7.31
CA CYS A 99 4.53 12.31 6.73
C CYS A 99 5.91 11.68 6.85
N VAL A 100 6.35 10.97 5.81
CA VAL A 100 7.68 10.37 5.76
C VAL A 100 8.72 11.50 5.78
N ASN A 101 9.69 11.39 6.69
CA ASN A 101 10.68 12.43 7.01
C ASN A 101 10.10 13.84 7.27
N GLY A 102 8.82 13.93 7.65
CA GLY A 102 8.15 15.20 7.99
C GLY A 102 7.72 16.04 6.80
N ASP A 103 7.94 15.60 5.56
CA ASP A 103 7.64 16.39 4.36
C ASP A 103 6.87 15.63 3.28
N LEU A 104 6.96 14.29 3.21
CA LEU A 104 6.32 13.49 2.17
C LEU A 104 5.03 12.82 2.67
N PRO A 105 3.83 13.28 2.26
CA PRO A 105 2.57 12.71 2.72
C PRO A 105 2.27 11.36 2.05
N ARG A 106 1.86 10.38 2.86
CA ARG A 106 1.31 9.10 2.40
C ARG A 106 -0.06 8.88 3.02
N ARG A 107 -1.10 8.77 2.19
CA ARG A 107 -2.47 8.55 2.67
C ARG A 107 -2.65 7.09 3.08
N ASN A 108 -3.09 6.88 4.32
CA ASN A 108 -3.37 5.58 4.91
C ASN A 108 -4.78 5.57 5.51
N GLY A 109 -5.38 4.38 5.59
CA GLY A 109 -6.74 4.20 6.09
C GLY A 109 -6.80 3.35 7.35
N CYS A 110 -7.68 3.72 8.27
CA CYS A 110 -8.12 2.89 9.37
C CYS A 110 -9.02 1.75 8.86
N LYS A 111 -9.20 0.71 9.69
CA LYS A 111 -10.13 -0.37 9.38
C LYS A 111 -11.55 0.18 9.25
N LEU A 112 -12.40 -0.53 8.50
CA LEU A 112 -13.82 -0.19 8.41
C LEU A 112 -14.43 -0.12 9.82
N GLY A 113 -15.15 0.98 10.12
CA GLY A 113 -15.72 1.28 11.43
C GLY A 113 -14.78 2.04 12.38
N GLN A 114 -13.51 2.17 12.03
CA GLN A 114 -12.54 2.99 12.77
C GLN A 114 -12.30 4.32 12.05
N VAL A 115 -11.89 5.32 12.83
CA VAL A 115 -11.49 6.65 12.40
C VAL A 115 -10.14 7.01 13.03
N PHE A 116 -9.43 7.95 12.44
CA PHE A 116 -8.17 8.41 12.99
C PHE A 116 -8.40 9.40 14.13
N ASP A 117 -7.86 9.10 15.31
CA ASP A 117 -7.87 9.98 16.48
C ASP A 117 -6.60 10.86 16.43
N GLU A 118 -6.79 12.15 16.17
CA GLU A 118 -5.72 13.14 16.03
C GLU A 118 -4.97 13.38 17.35
N GLU A 119 -5.64 13.25 18.50
CA GLU A 119 -5.01 13.44 19.81
C GLU A 119 -4.12 12.24 20.17
N LYS A 120 -4.63 11.03 19.95
CA LYS A 120 -3.90 9.79 20.26
C LYS A 120 -2.91 9.39 19.17
N LYS A 121 -3.05 9.91 17.94
CA LYS A 121 -2.26 9.55 16.74
C LYS A 121 -2.41 8.09 16.29
N LEU A 122 -3.59 7.51 16.52
CA LEU A 122 -3.94 6.11 16.21
C LEU A 122 -5.37 6.01 15.69
N CYS A 123 -5.68 4.90 15.03
CA CYS A 123 -7.06 4.54 14.73
C CYS A 123 -7.79 4.09 16.00
N ASP A 124 -8.98 4.65 16.23
CA ASP A 124 -9.92 4.22 17.27
C ASP A 124 -11.31 4.04 16.65
N TRP A 125 -12.24 3.47 17.40
CA TRP A 125 -13.62 3.31 16.92
C TRP A 125 -14.31 4.67 16.78
N ALA A 126 -15.07 4.85 15.70
CA ALA A 126 -15.71 6.13 15.37
C ALA A 126 -16.40 6.76 16.58
N ARG A 127 -17.24 6.00 17.28
CA ARG A 127 -17.97 6.42 18.49
C ARG A 127 -17.12 6.96 19.65
N LYS A 128 -15.80 6.71 19.67
CA LYS A 128 -14.87 7.16 20.71
C LYS A 128 -14.13 8.44 20.34
N VAL A 129 -14.22 8.88 19.09
CA VAL A 129 -13.59 10.10 18.59
C VAL A 129 -14.70 11.12 18.39
N PRO A 130 -14.88 12.10 19.30
CA PRO A 130 -16.04 13.00 19.30
C PRO A 130 -16.27 13.71 17.97
N ASP A 131 -15.21 14.18 17.32
CA ASP A 131 -15.27 14.92 16.05
C ASP A 131 -15.73 14.05 14.87
N CYS A 132 -15.54 12.73 14.98
CA CYS A 132 -15.84 11.75 13.93
C CYS A 132 -16.86 10.68 14.38
N ALA A 133 -17.56 10.91 15.50
CA ALA A 133 -18.48 9.94 16.10
C ALA A 133 -19.58 9.48 15.14
N ASP A 134 -19.97 10.39 14.26
CA ASP A 134 -21.10 10.23 13.35
C ASP A 134 -20.67 9.83 11.92
N TRP A 135 -19.37 9.68 11.67
CA TRP A 135 -18.79 9.47 10.33
C TRP A 135 -19.40 8.27 9.56
N TYR A 136 -19.75 7.20 10.28
CA TYR A 136 -20.31 5.99 9.67
C TYR A 136 -21.84 5.90 9.71
N LYS A 137 -22.57 6.85 10.31
CA LYS A 137 -24.03 6.74 10.48
C LYS A 137 -24.80 6.57 9.17
N ASP A 138 -24.30 7.15 8.08
CA ASP A 138 -24.90 7.03 6.74
C ASP A 138 -24.35 5.86 5.91
N ARG A 139 -23.32 5.17 6.42
CA ARG A 139 -22.57 4.12 5.71
C ARG A 139 -22.80 2.72 6.29
N LEU A 140 -23.03 2.64 7.60
CA LEU A 140 -23.20 1.42 8.37
C LEU A 140 -24.26 1.64 9.45
N THR A 141 -24.99 0.58 9.77
CA THR A 141 -25.89 0.57 10.93
C THR A 141 -25.11 0.40 12.23
N ASP A 142 -25.69 0.84 13.36
CA ASP A 142 -25.08 0.66 14.69
C ASP A 142 -24.77 -0.82 15.00
N ALA A 143 -25.62 -1.73 14.52
CA ALA A 143 -25.43 -3.17 14.68
C ALA A 143 -24.22 -3.69 13.89
N GLU A 144 -24.06 -3.25 12.63
CA GLU A 144 -22.89 -3.62 11.81
C GLU A 144 -21.60 -3.07 12.42
N LEU A 145 -21.63 -1.85 12.94
CA LEU A 145 -20.48 -1.25 13.61
C LEU A 145 -20.10 -2.01 14.90
N ASP A 146 -21.08 -2.41 15.70
CA ASP A 146 -20.86 -3.24 16.89
C ASP A 146 -20.30 -4.63 16.53
N GLU A 147 -20.76 -5.24 15.44
CA GLU A 147 -20.21 -6.52 14.96
C GLU A 147 -18.75 -6.40 14.49
N LEU A 148 -18.36 -5.25 13.94
CA LEU A 148 -16.97 -4.97 13.57
C LEU A 148 -16.09 -4.79 14.83
N GLU A 149 -16.59 -4.13 15.87
CA GLU A 149 -15.85 -3.91 17.12
C GLU A 149 -15.76 -5.17 17.97
N ASN A 150 -16.85 -5.94 18.00
CA ASN A 150 -17.01 -7.14 18.83
C ASN A 150 -17.26 -8.36 17.93
N PRO A 151 -16.25 -8.82 17.18
CA PRO A 151 -16.42 -9.94 16.27
C PRO A 151 -16.78 -11.20 17.06
N LYS A 152 -17.95 -11.77 16.78
CA LYS A 152 -18.38 -13.04 17.36
C LYS A 152 -17.33 -14.12 17.07
N PRO A 153 -16.99 -14.98 18.03
CA PRO A 153 -16.04 -16.06 17.80
C PRO A 153 -16.56 -16.93 16.67
N LYS A 154 -15.77 -17.04 15.58
CA LYS A 154 -16.14 -17.86 14.42
C LYS A 154 -16.30 -19.30 14.89
N THR A 155 -17.54 -19.78 14.96
CA THR A 155 -17.84 -21.20 15.19
C THR A 155 -17.35 -21.97 13.97
N THR A 156 -16.17 -22.57 14.07
CA THR A 156 -15.63 -23.46 13.05
C THR A 156 -16.40 -24.78 13.06
N THR A 157 -17.57 -24.80 12.42
CA THR A 157 -18.31 -26.03 12.09
C THR A 157 -17.79 -26.68 10.81
N THR A 158 -16.48 -26.59 10.57
CA THR A 158 -15.77 -27.43 9.60
C THR A 158 -14.66 -28.14 10.34
N LYS A 159 -14.91 -29.41 10.70
CA LYS A 159 -13.88 -30.32 11.18
C LYS A 159 -12.78 -30.35 10.12
N LYS A 160 -11.66 -29.68 10.39
CA LYS A 160 -10.45 -29.77 9.59
C LYS A 160 -10.12 -31.28 9.50
N PRO A 161 -10.01 -31.89 8.31
CA PRO A 161 -9.66 -33.29 8.23
C PRO A 161 -8.31 -33.52 8.93
N PRO A 162 -8.14 -34.66 9.64
CA PRO A 162 -6.93 -34.91 10.40
C PRO A 162 -5.71 -34.83 9.48
N ARG A 163 -4.72 -34.05 9.89
CA ARG A 163 -3.47 -33.87 9.16
C ARG A 163 -2.69 -35.18 9.21
N VAL A 164 -2.73 -35.96 8.14
CA VAL A 164 -1.88 -37.15 7.98
C VAL A 164 -0.42 -36.70 7.94
N ARG A 165 0.36 -37.07 8.97
CA ARG A 165 1.81 -36.84 8.99
C ARG A 165 2.47 -37.75 7.95
N GLY A 166 2.87 -37.18 6.82
CA GLY A 166 3.77 -37.85 5.88
C GLY A 166 5.16 -38.07 6.50
N PRO A 167 5.92 -39.08 6.05
CA PRO A 167 7.25 -39.38 6.59
C PRO A 167 8.23 -38.23 6.37
N SER A 168 9.02 -37.95 7.41
CA SER A 168 10.04 -36.90 7.44
C SER A 168 11.14 -37.18 6.42
N ARG A 169 11.22 -36.40 5.34
CA ARG A 169 12.39 -36.37 4.45
C ARG A 169 13.52 -35.65 5.18
N ARG A 170 14.50 -36.41 5.68
CA ARG A 170 15.79 -35.87 6.17
C ARG A 170 16.50 -35.18 5.00
N LYS A 171 16.83 -33.89 5.16
CA LYS A 171 17.71 -33.15 4.24
C LYS A 171 19.13 -33.75 4.30
N PRO A 172 19.84 -33.93 3.17
CA PRO A 172 21.23 -34.34 3.18
C PRO A 172 22.11 -33.25 3.82
N LYS A 173 23.13 -33.66 4.58
CA LYS A 173 24.15 -32.79 5.16
C LYS A 173 25.06 -32.23 4.05
N PRO A 174 25.46 -30.94 4.08
CA PRO A 174 26.48 -30.41 3.17
C PRO A 174 27.83 -31.09 3.42
N LYS A 175 28.55 -31.43 2.34
CA LYS A 175 29.95 -31.89 2.41
C LYS A 175 30.85 -30.68 2.63
N VAL A 176 31.74 -30.77 3.61
CA VAL A 176 32.84 -29.81 3.84
C VAL A 176 33.85 -30.00 2.71
N VAL A 177 34.25 -28.89 2.09
CA VAL A 177 35.34 -28.84 1.10
C VAL A 177 36.59 -28.43 1.90
N GLU A 178 37.62 -29.28 1.90
CA GLU A 178 38.93 -28.94 2.45
C GLU A 178 39.64 -28.00 1.47
N GLU A 179 40.06 -26.84 1.97
CA GLU A 179 40.99 -25.93 1.31
C GLU A 179 42.41 -26.49 1.50
N VAL A 180 43.11 -26.76 0.40
CA VAL A 180 44.54 -27.10 0.40
C VAL A 180 45.29 -25.80 0.12
N GLU A 181 46.03 -25.32 1.12
CA GLU A 181 47.08 -24.31 0.97
C GLU A 181 48.27 -24.97 0.25
N ASP A 182 48.60 -24.50 -0.95
CA ASP A 182 49.90 -24.75 -1.59
C ASP A 182 50.85 -23.59 -1.23
N THR A 183 51.82 -23.90 -0.37
CA THR A 183 52.99 -23.05 -0.09
C THR A 183 54.20 -23.53 -0.90
N GLU A 184 54.80 -22.57 -1.63
CA GLU A 184 56.22 -22.40 -2.00
C GLU A 184 56.88 -23.39 -2.98
N GLU A 185 57.30 -22.89 -4.15
CA GLU A 185 58.70 -22.50 -4.46
C GLU A 185 58.76 -21.54 -5.66
#